data_AF-A0A661R6C3-F1
#
_entry.id   AF-A0A661R6C3-F1
#
_cell.length_a   1.000
_cell.length_b   1.000
_cell.length_c   1.000
_cell.angle_alpha   90.00
_cell.angle_beta   90.00
_cell.angle_gamma   90.00
#
_symmetry.space_group_name_H-M   'P 1'
#
loop_
_entity.id
_entity.type
_entity.pdbx_description
1 polymer ?
#
loop_
_entity_poly.entity_id
_entity_poly.type
_entity_poly.pdbx_seq_one_letter_code
_entity_poly.pdbx_strand_id
1 'polypeptide(L)' 'PVLDLYPCFQKHAKGAPLFFKQDIHWTGRGHQLAADEILKFLRSVHYVE' A
#
# COMPACT_ATOMS: atom_id res chain seq x y z
N PRO A 1 4.57 12.97 -9.83
CA PRO A 1 3.21 12.41 -9.59
C PRO A 1 3.13 11.89 -8.14
N VAL A 2 1.95 11.82 -7.54
CA VAL A 2 1.76 11.38 -6.13
C VAL A 2 0.93 10.09 -6.11
N LEU A 3 1.33 9.13 -5.30
CA LEU A 3 0.58 7.89 -5.04
C LEU A 3 -0.24 8.03 -3.76
N ASP A 4 -1.55 7.82 -3.85
CA ASP A 4 -2.44 7.73 -2.70
C ASP A 4 -2.71 6.25 -2.34
N LEU A 5 -2.26 5.84 -1.14
CA LEU A 5 -2.44 4.48 -0.63
C LEU A 5 -3.73 4.30 0.17
N TYR A 6 -4.42 5.38 0.57
CA TYR A 6 -5.59 5.28 1.44
C TYR A 6 -6.71 4.41 0.83
N PRO A 7 -7.04 4.52 -0.48
CA PRO A 7 -8.08 3.68 -1.09
C PRO A 7 -7.76 2.18 -1.06
N CYS A 8 -6.49 1.77 -1.20
CA CYS A 8 -6.15 0.35 -1.17
C CYS A 8 -6.23 -0.22 0.25
N PHE A 9 -5.86 0.59 1.25
CA PHE A 9 -5.98 0.20 2.66
C PHE A 9 -7.44 0.05 3.08
N GLN A 10 -8.34 0.95 2.64
CA GLN A 10 -9.77 0.82 2.89
C GLN A 10 -10.35 -0.47 2.29
N LYS A 11 -9.95 -0.83 1.06
CA LYS A 11 -10.39 -2.08 0.40
C LYS A 11 -9.91 -3.34 1.13
N HIS A 12 -8.75 -3.27 1.79
CA HIS A 12 -8.19 -4.39 2.55
C HIS A 12 -8.84 -4.60 3.93
N ALA A 13 -9.82 -3.77 4.34
CA ALA A 13 -10.42 -3.79 5.69
C ALA A 13 -11.02 -5.12 6.17
N LYS A 14 -11.15 -6.14 5.31
CA LYS A 14 -11.60 -7.50 5.67
C LYS A 14 -10.47 -8.55 5.77
N GLY A 15 -9.21 -8.17 5.53
CA GLY A 15 -8.04 -9.05 5.57
C GLY A 15 -7.24 -8.98 6.88
N ALA A 16 -6.03 -9.52 6.87
CA ALA A 16 -5.10 -9.44 8.01
C ALA A 16 -4.76 -7.98 8.37
N PRO A 17 -4.54 -7.64 9.66
CA PRO A 17 -4.26 -6.28 10.09
C PRO A 17 -3.05 -5.65 9.37
N LEU A 18 -3.22 -4.44 8.85
CA LEU A 18 -2.14 -3.67 8.21
C LEU A 18 -1.30 -2.85 9.20
N PHE A 19 -1.85 -2.58 10.38
CA PHE A 19 -1.20 -1.88 11.48
C PHE A 19 -1.17 -2.78 12.71
N PHE A 20 -0.16 -2.58 13.56
CA PHE A 20 -0.14 -3.21 14.87
C PHE A 20 -1.23 -2.58 15.76
N LYS A 21 -1.76 -3.36 16.72
CA LYS A 21 -2.87 -2.90 17.57
C LYS A 21 -2.50 -1.71 18.47
N GLN A 22 -1.23 -1.59 18.85
CA GLN A 22 -0.72 -0.64 19.84
C GLN A 22 0.46 0.17 19.30
N ASP A 23 0.74 0.05 18.00
CA ASP A 23 1.84 0.74 17.34
C ASP A 23 1.32 1.34 16.04
N ILE A 24 1.75 2.57 15.75
CA ILE A 24 1.35 3.35 14.58
C ILE A 24 1.97 2.84 13.28
N HIS A 25 3.00 1.99 13.36
CA HIS A 25 3.67 1.42 12.20
C HIS A 25 2.86 0.28 11.56
N TRP A 26 3.18 0.05 10.29
CA TRP A 26 2.62 -1.04 9.53
C TRP A 26 3.15 -2.39 10.00
N THR A 27 2.31 -3.42 9.90
CA THR A 27 2.77 -4.81 9.96
C THR A 27 3.53 -5.17 8.70
N GLY A 28 4.16 -6.35 8.66
CA GLY A 28 4.74 -6.88 7.42
C GLY A 28 3.72 -6.96 6.29
N ARG A 29 2.43 -7.20 6.60
CA ARG A 29 1.35 -7.18 5.60
C ARG A 29 1.05 -5.77 5.09
N GLY A 30 1.07 -4.77 5.96
CA GLY A 30 0.96 -3.35 5.59
C GLY A 30 2.06 -2.92 4.63
N HIS A 31 3.31 -3.26 4.96
CA HIS A 31 4.45 -3.02 4.07
C HIS A 31 4.30 -3.71 2.71
N GLN A 32 3.90 -4.99 2.67
CA GLN A 32 3.72 -5.71 1.41
C GLN A 32 2.68 -5.04 0.52
N LEU A 33 1.51 -4.69 1.07
CA LEU A 33 0.44 -4.06 0.29
C LEU A 33 0.88 -2.69 -0.25
N ALA A 34 1.55 -1.87 0.56
CA ALA A 34 2.09 -0.59 0.12
C ALA A 34 3.13 -0.76 -0.99
N ALA A 35 4.05 -1.73 -0.86
CA ALA A 35 5.07 -2.03 -1.86
C ALA A 35 4.46 -2.46 -3.20
N ASP A 36 3.40 -3.28 -3.18
CA ASP A 36 2.71 -3.73 -4.38
C ASP A 36 2.09 -2.54 -5.15
N GLU A 37 1.47 -1.59 -4.45
CA GLU A 37 0.89 -0.38 -5.06
C GLU A 37 1.98 0.60 -5.55
N ILE A 38 3.07 0.75 -4.80
CA ILE A 38 4.23 1.55 -5.23
C ILE A 38 4.79 0.99 -6.53
N LEU A 39 4.98 -0.32 -6.65
CA LEU A 39 5.50 -0.93 -7.87
C LEU A 39 4.55 -0.71 -9.07
N LYS A 40 3.23 -0.85 -8.88
CA LYS A 40 2.25 -0.55 -9.93
C LYS A 40 2.32 0.91 -10.37
N PHE A 41 2.42 1.82 -9.41
CA PHE A 41 2.55 3.25 -9.68
C PHE A 41 3.83 3.56 -10.44
N LEU A 42 4.99 3.07 -9.98
CA LEU A 42 6.27 3.21 -10.66
C LEU A 42 6.21 2.72 -12.10
N ARG A 43 5.60 1.54 -12.34
CA ARG A 43 5.37 1.05 -13.70
C ARG A 43 4.52 2.04 -14.51
N SER A 44 3.39 2.50 -13.97
CA SER A 44 2.50 3.43 -14.68
C SER A 44 3.15 4.78 -15.05
N VAL A 45 4.12 5.24 -14.25
CA VAL A 45 4.83 6.51 -14.53
C VAL A 45 6.08 6.32 -15.38
N HIS A 46 6.62 5.09 -15.47
CA HIS A 46 7.78 4.76 -16.31
C HIS A 46 7.40 4.19 -17.68
N TYR A 47 6.13 3.86 -17.96
CA TYR A 47 5.63 3.58 -19.32
C TYR A 47 5.31 4.88 -20.09
N VAL A 48 6.32 5.73 -20.20
CA VAL A 48 6.39 6.80 -21.22
C VAL A 48 7.54 6.43 -22.15
N GLU A 49 7.30 5.42 -22.99
CA GLU A 49 8.00 5.23 -24.27
C GLU A 49 6.95 5.14 -25.38
#